data_AF-A0A7C7PWV8-F1
#
_entry.id   AF-A0A7C7PWV8-F1
#
_cell.length_a   1.000
_cell.length_b   1.000
_cell.length_c   1.000
_cell.angle_alpha   90.00
_cell.angle_beta   90.00
_cell.angle_gamma   90.00
#
_symmetry.space_group_name_H-M   'P 1'
#
loop_
_entity.id
_entity.type
_entity.pdbx_description
1 polymer ?
#
loop_
_entity_poly.entity_id
_entity_poly.type
_entity_poly.pdbx_seq_one_letter_code
_entity_poly.pdbx_strand_id
1 'polypeptide(L)' 'MKDKEGFLIILDLVKFKRFNEIYGRMYGDKILKILSVRISNIFKDYNPVISRLWSNTFAVFIPFILS' A
#
# COMPACT_ATOMS: atom_id res chain seq x y z
N MET A 1 23.34 0.47 13.06
CA MET A 1 22.57 -0.10 11.93
C MET A 1 23.04 0.62 10.68
N LYS A 2 23.43 -0.08 9.60
CA LYS A 2 23.60 0.59 8.30
C LYS A 2 22.22 1.05 7.84
N ASP A 3 22.11 2.28 7.36
CA ASP A 3 20.91 2.77 6.71
C ASP A 3 20.63 1.88 5.48
N LYS A 4 19.39 1.43 5.35
CA LYS A 4 18.95 0.67 4.16
C LYS A 4 18.48 1.68 3.12
N GLU A 5 19.17 1.74 2.00
CA GLU A 5 18.70 2.45 0.82
C GLU A 5 17.65 1.62 0.07
N GLY A 6 16.73 2.27 -0.65
CA GLY A 6 15.63 1.59 -1.30
C GLY A 6 14.69 2.53 -2.05
N PHE A 7 13.71 1.96 -2.73
CA PHE A 7 12.58 2.71 -3.29
C PHE A 7 11.45 2.80 -2.26
N LEU A 8 10.90 4.01 -2.09
CA LEU A 8 9.65 4.23 -1.36
C LEU A 8 8.55 4.57 -2.36
N ILE A 9 7.49 3.76 -2.37
CA ILE A 9 6.30 3.96 -3.19
C ILE A 9 5.14 4.31 -2.25
N ILE A 10 4.48 5.44 -2.51
CA ILE A 10 3.26 5.87 -1.83
C ILE A 10 2.09 5.75 -2.80
N LEU A 11 1.08 4.97 -2.42
CA LEU A 11 -0.11 4.71 -3.21
C LEU A 11 -1.32 5.32 -2.51
N ASP A 12 -2.07 6.17 -3.20
CA ASP A 12 -3.31 6.77 -2.67
C ASP A 12 -4.50 6.50 -3.59
N LEU A 13 -5.62 6.02 -3.03
CA LEU A 13 -6.85 5.82 -3.80
C LEU A 13 -7.59 7.15 -4.02
N VAL A 14 -7.41 7.74 -5.20
CA VAL A 14 -8.08 8.98 -5.59
C VAL A 14 -9.60 8.89 -5.39
N LYS A 15 -10.19 9.91 -4.75
CA LYS A 15 -11.64 10.03 -4.48
C LYS A 15 -12.24 8.89 -3.62
N PHE A 16 -11.45 8.21 -2.78
CA PHE A 16 -11.96 7.17 -1.88
C PHE A 16 -13.08 7.63 -0.95
N LYS A 17 -13.04 8.89 -0.48
CA LYS A 17 -14.14 9.48 0.31
C LYS A 17 -15.46 9.47 -0.47
N ARG A 18 -15.46 9.94 -1.72
CA ARG A 18 -16.64 9.94 -2.59
C ARG A 18 -17.14 8.53 -2.87
N PHE A 19 -16.23 7.56 -3.04
CA PHE A 19 -16.61 6.16 -3.16
C PHE A 19 -17.37 5.67 -1.92
N ASN A 20 -16.87 5.97 -0.72
CA ASN A 20 -17.54 5.62 0.54
C ASN A 20 -18.91 6.30 0.70
N GLU A 21 -19.09 7.52 0.18
CA GLU A 21 -20.37 8.23 0.20
C GLU A 21 -21.41 7.57 -0.71
N ILE A 22 -20.98 7.03 -1.87
CA ILE A 22 -21.88 6.39 -2.84
C ILE A 22 -22.20 4.93 -2.47
N TYR A 23 -21.18 4.16 -2.07
CA TYR A 23 -21.31 2.71 -1.88
C TYR A 23 -21.33 2.29 -0.40
N GLY A 24 -21.04 3.20 0.51
CA GLY A 24 -20.95 2.91 1.94
C GLY A 24 -19.58 2.39 2.38
N ARG A 25 -19.24 2.68 3.64
CA ARG A 25 -17.92 2.35 4.23
C ARG A 25 -17.56 0.87 4.19
N MET A 26 -18.54 -0.03 4.33
CA MET A 26 -18.31 -1.48 4.26
C MET A 26 -17.74 -1.91 2.90
N TYR A 27 -18.14 -1.26 1.81
CA TYR A 27 -17.58 -1.53 0.48
C TYR A 27 -16.18 -0.91 0.34
N GLY A 28 -15.95 0.25 0.94
CA GLY A 28 -14.62 0.83 1.07
C GLY A 28 -13.63 -0.13 1.74
N ASP A 29 -14.03 -0.73 2.86
CA ASP A 29 -13.20 -1.71 3.59
C ASP A 29 -12.88 -2.94 2.73
N LYS A 30 -13.83 -3.40 1.91
CA LYS A 30 -13.59 -4.50 0.97
C LYS A 30 -12.54 -4.12 -0.07
N ILE A 31 -12.61 -2.92 -0.64
CA ILE A 31 -11.62 -2.43 -1.61
C ILE A 31 -10.24 -2.33 -0.99
N LEU A 32 -10.13 -1.80 0.24
CA LEU A 32 -8.86 -1.70 0.95
C LEU A 32 -8.22 -3.08 1.20
N LYS A 33 -9.02 -4.10 1.57
CA LYS A 33 -8.55 -5.48 1.73
C LYS A 33 -8.10 -6.11 0.41
N ILE A 34 -8.84 -5.86 -0.68
CA ILE A 34 -8.44 -6.34 -2.02
C ILE A 34 -7.12 -5.68 -2.43
N LEU A 35 -6.98 -4.37 -2.19
CA LEU A 35 -5.77 -3.64 -2.53
C LEU A 35 -4.56 -4.13 -1.71
N SER A 36 -4.71 -4.39 -0.41
CA SER A 36 -3.62 -4.92 0.41
C SER A 36 -3.13 -6.27 -0.11
N VAL A 37 -4.04 -7.18 -0.48
CA VAL A 37 -3.67 -8.48 -1.07
C VAL A 37 -2.96 -8.29 -2.41
N ARG A 38 -3.45 -7.40 -3.26
CA ARG A 38 -2.83 -7.13 -4.58
C ARG A 38 -1.43 -6.53 -4.44
N ILE A 39 -1.25 -5.53 -3.58
CA ILE A 39 0.06 -4.91 -3.32
C ILE A 39 1.04 -5.98 -2.81
N SER A 40 0.64 -6.79 -1.81
CA SER A 40 1.49 -7.86 -1.30
C SER A 40 1.89 -8.86 -2.37
N ASN A 41 0.96 -9.26 -3.25
CA ASN A 41 1.25 -10.20 -4.32
C ASN A 41 2.16 -9.63 -5.42
N ILE A 42 2.02 -8.34 -5.75
CA ILE A 42 2.85 -7.67 -6.76
C ILE A 42 4.31 -7.59 -6.30
N PHE A 43 4.53 -7.26 -5.02
CA PHE A 43 5.87 -7.02 -4.50
C PHE A 43 6.50 -8.22 -3.77
N LYS A 44 5.83 -9.38 -3.72
CA LYS A 44 6.23 -10.55 -2.90
C LYS A 44 7.68 -11.00 -3.10
N ASP A 45 8.21 -10.86 -4.31
CA ASP A 45 9.55 -11.36 -4.68
C ASP A 45 10.68 -10.34 -4.39
N TYR A 46 10.34 -9.14 -3.89
CA TYR A 46 11.28 -8.04 -3.66
C TYR A 46 11.59 -7.78 -2.18
N ASN A 47 11.21 -8.70 -1.28
CA ASN A 47 11.32 -8.55 0.19
C ASN A 47 10.85 -7.16 0.71
N PRO A 48 9.61 -6.75 0.38
CA PRO A 48 9.14 -5.40 0.67
C PRO A 48 8.72 -5.25 2.14
N VAL A 49 8.80 -4.02 2.65
CA VAL A 49 8.02 -3.60 3.82
C VAL A 49 6.77 -2.91 3.31
N ILE A 50 5.60 -3.49 3.60
CA ILE A 50 4.30 -2.97 3.16
C ILE A 50 3.54 -2.48 4.39
N SER A 51 2.99 -1.28 4.31
CA SER A 51 2.19 -0.69 5.39
C SER A 51 0.99 0.08 4.85
N ARG A 52 -0.08 0.12 5.65
CA ARG A 52 -1.15 1.11 5.48
C ARG A 52 -0.80 2.32 6.34
N LEU A 53 -0.65 3.48 5.72
CA LEU A 53 -0.22 4.69 6.42
C LEU A 53 -1.40 5.38 7.12
N TRP A 54 -2.31 5.96 6.33
CA TRP A 54 -3.53 6.63 6.80
C TRP A 54 -4.67 6.40 5.81
N SER A 55 -5.92 6.52 6.26
CA SER A 55 -7.14 6.42 5.44
C SER A 55 -7.05 5.33 4.35
N ASN A 56 -6.75 5.72 3.11
CA ASN A 56 -6.72 4.93 1.89
C ASN A 56 -5.34 4.91 1.22
N THR A 57 -4.31 5.31 1.96
CA THR A 57 -2.93 5.45 1.52
C THR A 57 -2.08 4.29 2.03
N PHE A 58 -1.27 3.71 1.13
CA PHE A 58 -0.36 2.60 1.40
C PHE A 58 1.08 3.01 1.08
N ALA A 59 2.03 2.47 1.85
CA ALA A 59 3.45 2.55 1.58
C ALA A 59 4.01 1.17 1.23
N VAL A 60 4.92 1.15 0.26
CA VAL A 60 5.77 0.01 -0.04
C VAL A 60 7.21 0.50 -0.05
N PHE A 61 8.04 -0.07 0.82
CA PHE A 61 9.48 0.16 0.80
C PHE A 61 10.20 -1.09 0.31
N ILE A 62 11.03 -0.92 -0.71
CA ILE A 62 11.81 -2.01 -1.34
C ILE A 62 13.29 -1.70 -1.11
N PRO A 63 13.98 -2.41 -0.19
CA PRO A 63 15.39 -2.17 0.05
C PRO A 63 16.25 -2.68 -1.12
N PHE A 64 17.29 -1.92 -1.46
CA PHE A 64 18.37 -2.46 -2.29
C PHE A 64 19.38 -3.18 -1.40
N ILE A 65 19.95 -4.24 -1.94
CA ILE A 65 21.23 -4.72 -1.45
C ILE A 65 22.26 -4.07 -2.36
N LEU A 66 22.92 -3.01 -1.87
CA LEU A 66 24.16 -2.54 -2.49
C LEU A 66 25.20 -3.62 -2.22
N SER A 67 25.58 -4.34 -3.27
CA SER A 67 26.70 -5.30 -3.30
C SER A 67 28.00 -4.60 -2.99
#